data_AF-A0AAJ6L290-F1
#
_entry.id   AF-A0AAJ6L290-F1
#
_cell.length_a   1.000
_cell.length_b   1.000
_cell.length_c   1.000
_cell.angle_alpha   90.00
_cell.angle_beta   90.00
_cell.angle_gamma   90.00
#
_symmetry.space_group_name_H-M   'P 1'
#
loop_
_entity.id
_entity.type
_entity.pdbx_description
1 polymer ?
#
loop_
_entity_poly.entity_id
_entity_poly.type
_entity_poly.pdbx_seq_one_letter_code
_entity_poly.pdbx_strand_id
1 'polypeptide(L)' 'MTGPDLDPEQYPPIDPREPVPDDASELLPDTPDELPQAPVEPMPDDGDDGVREPA' A
#
# COMPACT_ATOMS: atom_id res chain seq x y z
N MET A 1 -15.34 -5.22 14.23
CA MET A 1 -13.94 -4.87 13.92
C MET A 1 -13.54 -3.75 14.85
N THR A 2 -12.50 -3.93 15.66
CA THR A 2 -11.87 -2.84 16.43
C THR A 2 -10.76 -2.26 15.55
N GLY A 3 -10.74 -0.94 15.37
CA GLY A 3 -9.69 -0.27 14.61
C GLY A 3 -8.30 -0.40 15.25
N PRO A 4 -7.25 0.12 14.61
CA PRO A 4 -5.93 0.21 15.23
C PRO A 4 -6.00 1.04 16.52
N ASP A 5 -5.21 0.64 17.53
CA ASP A 5 -5.00 1.43 18.73
C ASP A 5 -4.11 2.63 18.36
N LEU A 6 -4.73 3.79 18.13
CA LEU A 6 -4.03 5.03 17.80
C LEU A 6 -3.75 5.79 19.09
N ASP A 7 -2.49 6.15 19.32
CA ASP A 7 -2.09 7.00 20.45
C ASP A 7 -2.76 8.38 20.31
N PRO A 8 -3.65 8.78 21.23
CA PRO A 8 -4.37 10.05 21.14
C PRO A 8 -3.47 11.28 21.30
N GLU A 9 -2.28 11.12 21.89
CA GLU A 9 -1.31 12.21 21.99
C GLU A 9 -0.55 12.41 20.67
N GLN A 10 -0.43 11.36 19.83
CA GLN A 10 0.16 11.44 18.50
C GLN A 10 -0.87 11.74 17.41
N TYR A 11 -2.09 11.23 17.59
CA TYR A 11 -3.20 11.35 16.65
C TYR A 11 -4.46 11.81 17.40
N PRO A 12 -4.56 13.10 17.76
CA PRO A 12 -5.73 13.62 18.44
C PRO A 12 -6.99 13.49 17.57
N PRO A 13 -8.19 13.40 18.18
CA PRO A 13 -9.45 13.38 17.44
C PRO A 13 -9.64 14.65 16.59
N ILE A 14 -10.23 14.50 15.41
CA ILE A 14 -10.54 15.61 14.49
C ILE A 14 -11.56 16.57 15.17
N ASP A 15 -11.26 17.88 15.22
CA ASP A 15 -12.20 18.90 15.71
C ASP A 15 -13.16 19.32 14.58
N PRO A 16 -14.48 19.12 14.71
CA PRO A 16 -15.45 19.50 13.68
C PRO A 16 -15.64 21.02 13.52
N ARG A 17 -15.02 21.84 14.39
CA ARG A 17 -14.99 23.30 14.26
C ARG A 17 -13.80 23.81 13.46
N GLU A 18 -12.80 22.97 13.23
CA GLU A 18 -11.72 23.31 12.33
C GLU A 18 -12.24 23.34 10.89
N PRO A 19 -11.84 24.34 10.08
CA PRO A 19 -12.18 24.35 8.68
C PRO A 19 -11.63 23.09 8.01
N VAL A 20 -12.46 22.42 7.23
CA VAL A 20 -11.98 21.32 6.38
C VAL A 20 -11.06 21.91 5.32
N PRO A 21 -9.89 21.31 5.06
CA PRO A 21 -9.03 21.73 3.95
C PRO A 21 -9.79 21.75 2.63
N ASP A 22 -9.47 22.72 1.77
CA ASP A 22 -10.07 22.83 0.45
C ASP A 22 -9.68 21.64 -0.46
N ASP A 23 -8.53 21.01 -0.18
CA ASP A 23 -8.01 19.85 -0.88
C ASP A 23 -7.74 18.68 0.08
N ALA A 24 -8.26 17.49 -0.27
CA ALA A 24 -8.08 16.29 0.53
C ALA A 24 -6.61 15.83 0.61
N SER A 25 -5.77 16.20 -0.37
CA SER A 25 -4.34 15.91 -0.37
C SER A 25 -3.61 16.53 0.83
N GLU A 26 -4.12 17.61 1.43
CA GLU A 26 -3.55 18.21 2.64
C GLU A 26 -3.66 17.31 3.87
N LEU A 27 -4.57 16.33 3.86
CA LEU A 27 -4.76 15.36 4.94
C LEU A 27 -4.07 14.02 4.66
N LEU A 28 -3.62 13.79 3.43
CA LEU A 28 -3.00 12.54 3.04
C LEU A 28 -1.51 12.60 3.35
N PRO A 29 -0.92 11.50 3.86
CA PRO A 29 0.53 11.43 3.99
C PRO A 29 1.17 11.52 2.60
N ASP A 30 2.31 12.20 2.52
CA ASP A 30 3.09 12.30 1.29
C ASP A 30 3.44 10.91 0.76
N THR A 31 3.41 10.77 -0.58
CA THR A 31 3.97 9.58 -1.22
C THR A 31 5.48 9.56 -0.98
N PRO A 32 6.06 8.42 -0.57
CA PRO A 32 7.51 8.30 -0.43
C PRO A 32 8.19 8.55 -1.78
N ASP A 33 9.35 9.21 -1.74
CA ASP A 33 10.15 9.55 -2.92
C ASP A 33 10.64 8.29 -3.66
N GLU A 34 10.93 7.22 -2.92
CA GLU A 34 11.36 5.93 -3.45
C GLU A 34 10.42 4.80 -3.00
N LEU A 35 10.01 3.97 -3.95
CA LEU A 35 9.23 2.78 -3.68
C LEU A 35 10.16 1.61 -3.29
N PRO A 36 9.72 0.70 -2.41
CA PRO A 36 10.46 -0.51 -2.12
C PRO A 36 10.62 -1.38 -3.38
N GLN A 37 11.66 -2.22 -3.40
CA GLN A 37 11.86 -3.16 -4.50
C GLN A 37 10.66 -4.10 -4.65
N ALA A 38 10.26 -4.34 -5.89
CA ALA A 38 9.19 -5.28 -6.19
C ALA A 38 9.57 -6.71 -5.73
N PRO A 39 8.62 -7.49 -5.21
CA PRO A 39 8.84 -8.91 -4.95
C PRO A 39 9.28 -9.64 -6.24
N VAL A 40 10.19 -10.60 -6.09
CA VAL A 40 10.64 -11.44 -7.22
C VAL A 40 9.52 -12.41 -7.59
N GLU A 41 9.17 -12.48 -8.87
CA GLU A 41 8.24 -13.49 -9.37
C GLU A 41 8.88 -14.89 -9.32
N PRO A 42 8.16 -15.91 -8.84
CA PRO A 42 8.64 -17.28 -8.94
C PRO A 42 8.75 -17.64 -10.42
N MET A 43 9.95 -18.02 -10.86
CA MET A 43 10.12 -18.64 -12.16
C MET A 43 9.41 -20.01 -12.14
N PRO A 44 8.74 -20.41 -13.24
CA PRO A 44 8.29 -21.79 -13.37
C PRO A 44 9.48 -22.74 -13.18
N ASP A 45 9.24 -23.85 -12.47
CA ASP A 45 10.24 -24.93 -12.34
C ASP A 45 10.55 -25.48 -13.73
N ASP A 46 11.82 -25.81 -14.02
CA ASP A 46 12.25 -26.43 -15.29
C ASP A 46 11.76 -27.90 -15.41
N GLY A 47 10.78 -28.29 -14.59
CA GLY A 47 10.09 -29.57 -14.57
C GLY A 47 9.08 -29.68 -15.70
N ASP A 48 9.56 -30.18 -16.83
CA ASP A 48 8.86 -30.91 -17.91
C ASP A 48 7.33 -30.98 -17.79
N ASP A 49 6.63 -30.05 -18.48
CA ASP A 49 5.30 -30.28 -19.09
C ASP A 49 4.86 -29.04 -19.88
N GLY A 50 5.30 -28.92 -21.14
CA GLY A 50 4.96 -27.79 -22.01
C GLY A 50 5.16 -28.05 -23.51
N VAL A 51 4.39 -29.01 -24.05
CA VAL A 51 4.21 -29.43 -25.46
C VAL A 51 5.47 -29.64 -26.32
N ARG A 52 5.75 -30.91 -26.69
CA ARG A 52 6.71 -31.21 -27.77
C ARG A 52 6.18 -30.71 -29.11
N GLU A 53 6.98 -29.95 -29.86
CA GLU A 53 6.70 -29.64 -31.27
C GLU A 53 6.86 -30.89 -32.16
N PRO A 54 5.97 -31.11 -33.16
CA PRO A 54 6.02 -32.30 -34.01
C PRO A 54 7.18 -32.25 -35.01
N ALA A 55 7.75 -33.43 -35.30
CA ALA A 55 8.89 -33.65 -36.20
C ALA A 55 8.55 -33.55 -37.69
#